data_AF-A0A8S9ISZ6-F1
#
_entry.id   AF-A0A8S9ISZ6-F1
#
_cell.length_a   1.000
_cell.length_b   1.000
_cell.length_c   1.000
_cell.angle_alpha   90.00
_cell.angle_beta   90.00
_cell.angle_gamma   90.00
#
_symmetry.space_group_name_H-M   'P 1'
#
loop_
_entity.id
_entity.type
_entity.pdbx_description
1 polymer ?
#
loop_
_entity_poly.entity_id
_entity_poly.type
_entity_poly.pdbx_seq_one_letter_code
_entity_poly.pdbx_strand_id
1 'polypeptide(L)' 'MAEEGCTTPRSSKYRIPVSLVCPPPPRKKSMVARKRDPPRNGYFQPPDLETLFYAHPRREACA' A
#
# COMPACT_ATOMS: atom_id res chain seq x y z
N MET A 1 -10.93 25.69 -52.62
CA MET A 1 -9.67 25.07 -52.17
C MET A 1 -10.05 24.09 -51.08
N ALA A 2 -10.00 22.80 -51.38
CA ALA A 2 -10.34 21.75 -50.43
C ALA A 2 -9.07 21.44 -49.63
N GLU A 3 -9.15 21.61 -48.32
CA GLU A 3 -8.05 21.31 -47.39
C GLU A 3 -7.84 19.79 -47.34
N GLU A 4 -6.95 19.30 -48.20
CA GLU A 4 -6.64 17.88 -48.39
C GLU A 4 -5.61 17.43 -47.35
N GLY A 5 -6.02 17.42 -46.08
CA GLY A 5 -5.20 17.04 -44.95
C GLY A 5 -5.95 16.17 -43.95
N CYS A 6 -5.22 15.32 -43.22
CA CYS A 6 -5.80 14.56 -42.11
C CYS A 6 -6.31 15.53 -41.02
N THR A 7 -7.64 15.61 -40.84
CA THR A 7 -8.27 16.45 -39.83
C THR A 7 -8.94 15.61 -38.75
N THR A 8 -8.92 16.09 -37.51
CA THR A 8 -9.67 15.47 -36.41
C THR A 8 -11.17 15.48 -36.71
N PRO A 9 -11.88 14.34 -36.57
CA PRO A 9 -13.32 14.28 -36.74
C PRO A 9 -14.06 15.20 -35.76
N ARG A 10 -14.92 16.08 -36.27
CA ARG A 10 -15.64 17.09 -35.45
C ARG A 10 -17.01 16.60 -34.93
N SER A 11 -17.48 15.45 -35.40
CA SER A 11 -18.77 14.89 -35.01
C SER A 11 -18.78 14.51 -33.53
N SER A 12 -19.88 14.78 -32.83
CA SER A 12 -20.03 14.53 -31.38
C SER A 12 -19.77 13.07 -31.00
N LYS A 13 -20.14 12.12 -31.85
CA LYS A 13 -19.88 10.67 -31.65
C LYS A 13 -18.41 10.29 -31.52
N TYR A 14 -17.50 11.13 -32.04
CA TYR A 14 -16.05 10.90 -32.03
C TYR A 14 -15.30 11.84 -31.09
N ARG A 15 -16.02 12.75 -30.38
CA ARG A 15 -15.41 13.61 -29.38
C ARG A 15 -15.29 12.88 -28.05
N ILE A 16 -14.13 13.04 -27.41
CA ILE A 16 -13.94 12.60 -26.02
C ILE A 16 -14.93 13.39 -25.15
N PRO A 17 -15.72 12.72 -24.29
CA PRO A 17 -16.63 13.43 -23.40
C PRO A 17 -15.84 14.37 -22.49
N VAL A 18 -16.37 15.58 -22.30
CA VAL A 18 -15.81 16.54 -21.34
C VAL A 18 -15.79 15.88 -19.97
N SER A 19 -14.66 15.99 -19.29
CA SER A 19 -14.37 15.32 -18.02
C SER A 19 -15.55 15.41 -17.08
N LEU A 20 -16.20 14.27 -16.85
CA LEU A 20 -17.21 14.12 -15.82
C LEU A 20 -16.52 14.42 -14.48
N VAL A 21 -17.14 15.26 -13.65
CA VAL A 21 -16.63 15.54 -12.30
C VAL A 21 -16.43 14.20 -11.61
N CYS A 22 -15.21 13.95 -11.13
CA CYS A 22 -14.90 12.71 -10.44
C CYS A 22 -15.88 12.55 -9.27
N PRO A 23 -16.46 11.35 -9.05
CA PRO A 23 -17.30 11.14 -7.88
C PRO A 23 -16.51 11.47 -6.61
N PRO A 24 -17.19 11.90 -5.54
CA PRO A 24 -16.53 12.20 -4.28
C PRO A 24 -15.78 10.97 -3.76
N PRO A 25 -14.68 11.17 -3.01
CA PRO A 25 -13.86 10.06 -2.52
C PRO A 25 -14.68 9.13 -1.61
N PRO A 26 -14.36 7.82 -1.60
CA PRO A 26 -15.01 6.87 -0.71
C PRO A 26 -14.89 7.32 0.76
N ARG A 27 -16.00 7.29 1.50
CA ARG A 27 -15.99 7.64 2.91
C ARG A 27 -15.30 6.54 3.71
N LYS A 28 -14.28 6.91 4.50
CA LYS A 28 -13.66 5.99 5.46
C LYS A 28 -14.73 5.54 6.47
N LYS A 29 -14.85 4.22 6.67
CA LYS A 29 -15.75 3.66 7.69
C LYS A 29 -15.34 4.20 9.07
N SER A 30 -16.31 4.57 9.90
CA SER A 30 -15.99 4.97 11.28
C SER A 30 -15.37 3.78 11.99
N MET A 31 -14.13 3.96 12.45
CA MET A 31 -13.51 2.99 13.34
C MET A 31 -14.13 3.21 14.72
N VAL A 32 -15.36 2.73 14.94
CA VAL A 32 -15.78 2.31 16.28
C VAL A 32 -15.04 1.00 16.57
N ALA A 33 -13.70 1.07 16.53
CA ALA A 33 -12.86 -0.02 16.96
C ALA A 33 -13.06 -0.05 18.47
N ARG A 34 -13.89 -0.99 18.96
CA ARG A 34 -13.82 -1.36 20.36
C ARG A 34 -12.35 -1.66 20.62
N LYS A 35 -11.77 -0.99 21.63
CA LYS A 35 -10.40 -1.30 22.07
C LYS A 35 -10.38 -2.80 22.33
N ARG A 36 -9.70 -3.53 21.45
CA ARG A 36 -9.55 -4.98 21.58
C ARG A 36 -8.47 -5.19 22.62
N ASP A 37 -8.73 -6.04 23.59
CA ASP A 37 -7.69 -6.45 24.54
C ASP A 37 -6.47 -7.02 23.80
N PRO A 38 -5.26 -6.77 24.31
CA PRO A 38 -4.06 -7.34 23.73
C PRO A 38 -4.15 -8.88 23.72
N PRO A 39 -3.46 -9.56 22.79
CA PRO A 39 -3.37 -11.01 22.79
C PRO A 39 -2.87 -11.54 24.13
N ARG A 40 -3.46 -12.65 24.61
CA ARG A 40 -3.13 -13.28 25.89
C ARG A 40 -1.63 -13.55 26.06
N ASN A 41 -0.94 -13.85 24.96
CA ASN A 41 0.46 -14.24 24.97
C ASN A 41 1.39 -13.10 24.51
N GLY A 42 0.91 -11.85 24.52
CA GLY A 42 1.62 -10.72 23.96
C GLY A 42 1.63 -10.72 22.43
N TYR A 43 2.13 -9.64 21.85
CA TYR A 43 2.25 -9.49 20.39
C TYR A 43 3.50 -10.16 19.84
N PHE A 44 4.50 -10.34 20.69
CA PHE A 44 5.78 -10.92 20.34
C PHE A 44 6.13 -12.00 21.36
N GLN A 45 6.50 -13.17 20.87
CA GLN A 45 6.95 -14.29 21.67
C GLN A 45 8.42 -14.53 21.30
N PRO A 46 9.37 -13.87 21.99
CA PRO A 46 10.78 -14.07 21.69
C PRO A 46 11.18 -15.53 21.93
N PRO A 47 12.13 -16.07 21.13
CA PRO A 47 12.79 -17.30 21.49
C PRO A 47 13.57 -17.12 22.80
N ASP A 48 13.85 -18.24 23.47
CA ASP A 48 14.67 -18.25 24.67
C ASP A 48 16.07 -17.69 24.38
N LEU A 49 16.50 -16.69 25.16
CA LEU A 49 17.75 -15.97 24.90
C LEU A 49 18.97 -16.86 25.08
N GLU A 50 18.90 -17.86 25.97
CA GLU A 50 20.02 -18.75 26.23
C GLU A 50 20.35 -19.57 24.97
N THR A 51 19.35 -19.94 24.16
CA THR A 51 19.57 -20.63 22.87
C THR A 51 20.41 -19.81 21.88
N LEU A 52 20.44 -18.48 22.01
CA LEU A 52 21.27 -17.61 21.16
C LEU A 52 22.74 -17.69 21.56
N PHE A 53 23.04 -17.96 22.83
CA PHE A 53 24.40 -17.99 23.37
C PHE A 53 25.06 -19.38 23.32
N TYR A 54 24.27 -20.47 23.31
CA TYR A 54 24.83 -21.83 23.25
C TYR A 54 25.42 -22.23 21.89
N ALA A 55 25.12 -21.49 20.81
CA ALA A 55 25.42 -21.94 19.45
C ALA A 55 26.83 -21.58 18.91
N HIS A 56 27.58 -20.68 19.55
CA HIS A 56 28.85 -20.21 18.97
C HIS A 56 29.98 -20.11 20.00
N PRO A 57 31.07 -20.91 19.86
CA PRO A 57 32.33 -20.57 20.50
C PRO A 57 32.75 -19.18 19.99
N ARG A 58 32.91 -18.22 20.90
CA ARG A 58 33.51 -16.94 20.55
C ARG A 58 34.94 -17.22 20.08
N ARG A 59 35.27 -16.85 18.84
CA ARG A 59 36.68 -16.80 18.41
C ARG A 59 37.34 -15.69 19.22
N GLU A 60 38.20 -16.07 20.16
CA GLU A 60 39.04 -15.12 20.87
C GLU A 60 39.91 -14.39 19.83
N ALA A 61 39.96 -13.06 19.90
CA ALA A 61 40.95 -12.29 19.19
C ALA A 61 42.17 -12.19 20.12
N CYS A 62 43.31 -12.73 19.68
CA CYS A 62 44.58 -12.59 20.41
C CYS A 62 44.99 -11.11 20.44
N ALA A 63 45.47 -10.68 21.61
CA ALA A 63 46.03 -9.34 21.86
C ALA A 63 47.49 -9.25 21.41
#